data_AF-A0A9E1KJ34-F1
#
_entry.id   AF-A0A9E1KJ34-F1
#
_cell.length_a   1.000
_cell.length_b   1.000
_cell.length_c   1.000
_cell.angle_alpha   90.00
_cell.angle_beta   90.00
_cell.angle_gamma   90.00
#
_symmetry.space_group_name_H-M   'P 1'
#
loop_
_entity.id
_entity.type
_entity.pdbx_description
1 polymer ?
#
loop_
_entity_poly.entity_id
_entity_poly.type
_entity_poly.pdbx_seq_one_letter_code
_entity_poly.pdbx_strand_id
1 'polypeptide(L)'
;MFNKHELLISSSTEKLDDSTSLLPYLYFLETSLNKELGIKIQIKQTLGKDEQDWFWVDIPISDITVRFGFPRSRIGVNPPIAFFLLLTIGIFLTIVTAALLTQRLTIPIDRLYQAAQAMGKGHWPEPIKVDGPEELAVLTREFNRMNIQVKELLSNRTTLLAGIAHDLRTPLTQI
;
A
#
# COMPACT_ATOMS: atom_id res chain seq x y z
N MET A 1 34.44 5.45 -41.20
CA MET A 1 33.25 5.03 -40.43
C MET A 1 33.54 3.68 -39.79
N PHE A 2 33.65 3.62 -38.47
CA PHE A 2 33.85 2.36 -37.74
C PHE A 2 32.63 2.11 -36.85
N ASN A 3 31.79 1.17 -37.27
CA ASN A 3 30.61 0.74 -36.54
C ASN A 3 30.98 -0.49 -35.71
N LYS A 4 31.42 -0.29 -34.46
CA LYS A 4 31.65 -1.44 -33.57
C LYS A 4 30.98 -1.36 -32.19
N HIS A 5 30.36 -0.24 -31.80
CA HIS A 5 29.70 -0.12 -30.49
C HIS A 5 28.48 0.80 -30.46
N GLU A 6 27.68 0.86 -31.55
CA GLU A 6 26.51 1.78 -31.63
C GLU A 6 26.88 3.25 -31.35
N LEU A 7 28.15 3.61 -31.53
CA LEU A 7 28.70 4.97 -31.39
C LEU A 7 28.97 5.52 -32.78
N LEU A 8 28.24 6.57 -33.16
CA LEU A 8 28.43 7.28 -34.42
C LEU A 8 29.38 8.46 -34.22
N ILE A 9 30.63 8.26 -34.61
CA ILE A 9 31.62 9.33 -34.69
C ILE A 9 31.53 9.92 -36.10
N SER A 10 30.95 11.11 -36.24
CA SER A 10 30.87 11.84 -37.51
C SER A 10 31.67 13.14 -37.43
N SER A 11 32.43 13.44 -38.48
CA SER A 11 33.16 14.71 -38.63
C SER A 11 32.20 15.84 -38.97
N SER A 12 32.37 16.99 -38.30
CA SER A 12 31.56 18.20 -38.42
C SER A 12 31.59 18.81 -39.83
N THR A 13 30.63 18.42 -40.67
CA THR A 13 30.36 19.12 -41.94
C THR A 13 28.88 19.51 -42.10
N GLU A 14 27.99 19.08 -41.18
CA GLU A 14 26.55 19.32 -41.30
C GLU A 14 26.06 20.33 -40.24
N LYS A 15 25.45 21.41 -40.73
CA LYS A 15 24.97 22.55 -39.92
C LYS A 15 23.68 22.14 -39.21
N LEU A 16 23.74 22.03 -37.88
CA LEU A 16 22.60 21.63 -37.05
C LEU A 16 21.88 22.86 -36.49
N ASP A 17 20.54 22.81 -36.55
CA ASP A 17 19.65 23.83 -35.98
C ASP A 17 19.76 23.86 -34.44
N ASP A 18 19.55 25.06 -33.90
CA ASP A 18 19.63 25.33 -32.47
C ASP A 18 18.48 24.62 -31.73
N SER A 19 18.83 23.81 -30.74
CA SER A 19 17.85 23.14 -29.90
C SER A 19 17.38 24.07 -28.80
N THR A 20 16.15 24.56 -28.93
CA THR A 20 15.42 25.18 -27.84
C THR A 20 14.98 24.09 -26.86
N SER A 21 15.91 23.61 -26.03
CA SER A 21 15.65 22.54 -25.07
C SER A 21 14.73 23.00 -23.94
N LEU A 22 13.54 22.40 -23.84
CA LEU A 22 12.53 22.65 -22.79
C LEU A 22 12.82 21.95 -21.45
N LEU A 23 13.99 21.32 -21.28
CA LEU A 23 14.30 20.53 -20.07
C LEU A 23 15.14 21.34 -19.07
N PRO A 24 14.66 21.57 -17.82
CA PRO A 24 15.32 22.44 -16.84
C PRO A 24 16.76 22.03 -16.50
N TYR A 25 17.06 20.73 -16.50
CA TYR A 25 18.39 20.24 -16.13
C TYR A 25 19.48 20.60 -17.16
N LEU A 26 19.11 20.72 -18.44
CA LEU A 26 20.07 21.08 -19.49
C LEU A 26 20.52 22.54 -19.39
N TYR A 27 19.66 23.43 -18.90
CA TYR A 27 20.01 24.82 -18.61
C TYR A 27 21.08 24.93 -17.50
N PHE A 28 20.94 24.15 -16.42
CA PHE A 28 21.92 24.14 -15.33
C PHE A 28 23.28 23.59 -15.77
N LEU A 29 23.26 22.57 -16.63
CA LEU A 29 24.47 21.98 -17.17
C LEU A 29 25.20 22.95 -18.11
N GLU A 30 24.47 23.62 -19.01
CA GLU A 30 25.03 24.63 -19.92
C GLU A 30 25.64 25.80 -19.15
N THR A 31 24.93 26.31 -18.14
CA THR A 31 25.41 27.44 -17.33
C THR A 31 26.67 27.09 -16.54
N SER A 32 26.78 25.85 -16.04
CA SER A 32 27.94 25.39 -15.27
C SER A 32 29.16 25.17 -16.15
N LEU A 33 28.98 24.52 -17.31
CA LEU A 33 30.07 24.27 -18.26
C LEU A 33 30.61 25.58 -18.88
N ASN A 34 29.74 26.54 -19.19
CA ASN A 34 30.14 27.83 -19.74
C ASN A 34 30.95 28.66 -18.73
N LYS A 35 30.59 28.56 -17.43
CA LYS A 35 31.29 29.25 -16.34
C LYS A 35 32.69 28.67 -16.07
N GLU A 36 32.84 27.36 -16.24
CA GLU A 36 34.07 26.63 -15.85
C GLU A 36 35.06 26.47 -17.01
N LEU A 37 34.58 26.44 -18.26
CA LEU A 37 35.41 26.28 -19.45
C LEU A 37 35.59 27.57 -20.27
N GLY A 38 34.82 28.62 -19.99
CA GLY A 38 34.90 29.90 -20.71
C GLY A 38 34.50 29.82 -22.20
N ILE A 39 33.88 28.72 -22.63
CA ILE A 39 33.44 28.45 -24.01
C ILE A 39 31.92 28.29 -24.01
N LYS A 40 31.24 28.93 -24.96
CA LYS A 40 29.81 28.76 -25.19
C LYS A 40 29.52 27.35 -25.74
N ILE A 41 29.02 26.45 -24.89
CA ILE A 41 28.63 25.09 -25.28
C ILE A 41 27.12 25.09 -25.52
N GLN A 42 26.71 25.03 -26.79
CA GLN A 42 25.29 24.89 -27.16
C GLN A 42 24.96 23.42 -27.38
N ILE A 43 23.97 22.92 -26.64
CA ILE A 43 23.47 21.55 -26.81
C ILE A 43 22.52 21.54 -28.01
N LYS A 44 22.80 20.72 -29.04
CA LYS A 44 21.98 20.61 -30.26
C LYS A 44 21.24 19.26 -30.28
N GLN A 45 20.00 19.26 -30.75
CA GLN A 45 19.15 18.08 -30.92
C GLN A 45 18.89 17.93 -32.42
N THR A 46 18.96 16.70 -32.93
CA THR A 46 18.44 16.38 -34.26
C THR A 46 17.21 15.52 -34.08
N LEU A 47 16.11 15.87 -34.75
CA LEU A 47 15.05 14.91 -35.01
C LEU A 47 15.61 13.97 -36.07
N GLY A 48 15.91 12.72 -35.70
CA GLY A 48 16.36 11.72 -36.65
C GLY A 48 15.26 11.42 -37.67
N LYS A 49 15.62 11.06 -38.90
CA LYS A 49 14.72 10.63 -39.99
C LYS A 49 13.82 9.41 -39.66
N ASP A 50 13.96 8.82 -38.47
CA ASP A 50 13.28 7.61 -37.99
C ASP A 50 12.42 7.82 -36.72
N GLU A 51 11.86 9.03 -36.51
CA GLU A 51 10.97 9.34 -35.35
C GLU A 51 11.59 9.07 -33.95
N GLN A 52 12.91 8.95 -33.85
CA GLN A 52 13.62 8.79 -32.58
C GLN A 52 14.44 10.03 -32.24
N ASP A 53 14.17 10.58 -31.06
CA ASP A 53 14.95 11.66 -30.45
C ASP A 53 16.32 11.15 -30.01
N TRP A 54 17.37 11.62 -30.68
CA TRP A 54 18.76 11.38 -30.28
C TRP A 54 19.30 12.62 -29.59
N PHE A 55 19.84 12.44 -28.38
CA PHE A 55 20.59 13.50 -27.71
C PHE A 55 22.05 13.42 -28.13
N TRP A 56 22.62 14.55 -28.56
CA TRP A 56 24.02 14.67 -28.93
C TRP A 56 24.76 15.56 -27.94
N VAL A 57 25.89 15.07 -27.43
CA VAL A 57 26.81 15.86 -26.60
C VAL A 57 28.11 16.04 -27.40
N ASP A 58 28.44 17.29 -27.67
CA ASP A 58 29.69 17.67 -28.35
C ASP A 58 30.75 17.99 -27.29
N ILE A 59 31.77 17.15 -27.19
CA ILE A 59 32.91 17.35 -26.28
C ILE A 59 34.11 17.77 -27.13
N PRO A 60 34.60 19.02 -27.00
CA PRO A 60 35.83 19.43 -27.67
C PRO A 60 37.03 18.82 -26.95
N ILE A 61 37.77 17.95 -27.63
CA ILE A 61 39.05 17.41 -27.16
C ILE A 61 40.13 17.97 -28.09
N SER A 62 40.82 19.01 -27.62
CA SER A 62 41.85 19.73 -28.37
C SER A 62 41.31 20.29 -29.71
N ASP A 63 41.70 19.72 -30.86
CA ASP A 63 41.27 20.17 -32.20
C ASP A 63 40.14 19.31 -32.81
N ILE A 64 39.62 18.33 -32.06
CA ILE A 64 38.59 17.40 -32.54
C ILE A 64 37.35 17.52 -31.65
N THR A 65 36.23 17.90 -32.26
CA THR A 65 34.93 17.83 -31.59
C THR A 65 34.40 16.41 -31.73
N VAL A 66 34.41 15.65 -30.62
CA VAL A 66 33.84 14.30 -30.60
C VAL A 66 32.38 14.42 -30.18
N ARG A 67 31.48 13.98 -31.06
CA ARG A 67 30.04 13.96 -30.84
C ARG A 67 29.59 12.58 -30.33
N PHE A 68 28.98 12.53 -29.15
CA PHE A 68 28.40 11.33 -28.56
C PHE A 68 26.87 11.39 -28.63
N GLY A 69 26.24 10.42 -29.28
CA GLY A 69 24.78 10.31 -29.41
C GLY A 69 24.21 9.17 -28.58
N PHE A 70 23.12 9.39 -27.85
CA PHE A 70 22.37 8.32 -27.18
C PHE A 70 20.85 8.41 -27.43
N PRO A 71 20.16 7.28 -27.70
CA PRO A 71 18.72 7.26 -27.96
C PRO A 71 17.89 7.41 -26.68
N ARG A 72 16.84 8.24 -26.71
CA ARG A 72 15.88 8.41 -25.58
C ARG A 72 15.21 7.12 -25.11
N SER A 73 15.12 6.11 -25.98
CA SER A 73 14.32 4.90 -25.74
C SER A 73 14.86 3.96 -24.65
N ARG A 74 16.07 4.20 -24.11
CA ARG A 74 16.63 3.41 -23.00
C ARG A 74 16.59 4.09 -21.62
N ILE A 75 16.09 5.32 -21.50
CA ILE A 75 16.04 6.07 -20.23
C ILE A 75 14.61 6.24 -19.68
N GLY A 76 13.57 5.82 -20.41
CA GLY A 76 12.17 6.00 -19.99
C GLY A 76 11.56 4.74 -19.37
N VAL A 77 11.41 4.69 -18.04
CA VAL A 77 10.24 3.99 -17.46
C VAL A 77 9.03 4.58 -18.17
N ASN A 78 8.23 3.78 -18.89
CA ASN A 78 7.00 4.26 -19.54
C ASN A 78 6.11 4.91 -18.46
N PRO A 79 6.05 6.26 -18.36
CA PRO A 79 5.43 6.93 -17.22
C PRO A 79 3.97 6.48 -16.95
N PRO A 80 3.12 6.22 -17.98
CA PRO A 80 1.76 5.75 -17.71
C PRO A 80 1.72 4.32 -17.16
N ILE A 81 2.60 3.42 -17.60
CA ILE A 81 2.62 2.03 -17.14
C ILE A 81 3.02 1.97 -15.66
N ALA A 82 4.04 2.73 -15.27
CA ALA A 82 4.45 2.83 -13.87
C ALA A 82 3.32 3.39 -12.98
N PHE A 83 2.58 4.39 -13.47
CA PHE A 83 1.42 4.95 -12.78
C PHE A 83 0.30 3.92 -12.57
N PHE A 84 -0.10 3.20 -13.62
CA PHE A 84 -1.12 2.16 -13.52
C PHE A 84 -0.69 1.01 -12.61
N LEU A 85 0.59 0.64 -12.63
CA LEU A 85 1.13 -0.40 -11.75
C LEU A 85 1.10 0.04 -10.28
N LEU A 86 1.48 1.28 -9.98
CA LEU A 86 1.37 1.83 -8.62
C LEU A 86 -0.09 1.92 -8.15
N LEU A 87 -0.99 2.38 -9.03
CA LEU A 87 -2.41 2.50 -8.72
C LEU A 87 -3.04 1.13 -8.42
N THR A 88 -2.75 0.12 -9.25
CA THR A 88 -3.28 -1.24 -9.06
C THR A 88 -2.75 -1.87 -7.76
N ILE A 89 -1.45 -1.73 -7.47
CA ILE A 89 -0.87 -2.19 -6.20
C ILE A 89 -1.50 -1.48 -5.01
N GLY A 90 -1.69 -0.15 -5.08
CA GLY A 90 -2.31 0.63 -4.01
C GLY A 90 -3.75 0.20 -3.72
N ILE A 91 -4.56 0.02 -4.77
CA ILE A 91 -5.94 -0.47 -4.64
C ILE A 91 -5.95 -1.88 -4.05
N PHE A 92 -5.12 -2.77 -4.58
CA PHE A 92 -5.03 -4.15 -4.10
C PHE A 92 -4.66 -4.21 -2.61
N LEU A 93 -3.63 -3.46 -2.19
CA LEU A 93 -3.21 -3.41 -0.80
C LEU A 93 -4.29 -2.84 0.12
N THR A 94 -5.03 -1.83 -0.35
CA THR A 94 -6.15 -1.24 0.39
C THR A 94 -7.25 -2.27 0.63
N ILE A 95 -7.67 -3.00 -0.41
CA ILE A 95 -8.70 -4.03 -0.32
C ILE A 95 -8.26 -5.15 0.63
N VAL A 96 -7.03 -5.65 0.48
CA VAL A 96 -6.48 -6.71 1.35
C VAL A 96 -6.45 -6.24 2.81
N THR A 97 -5.98 -5.02 3.07
CA THR A 97 -5.91 -4.47 4.43
C THR A 97 -7.31 -4.31 5.03
N ALA A 98 -8.27 -3.78 4.28
CA ALA A 98 -9.65 -3.63 4.73
C ALA A 98 -10.32 -4.98 5.04
N ALA A 99 -10.07 -6.00 4.20
CA ALA A 99 -10.57 -7.35 4.42
C ALA A 99 -9.98 -7.96 5.69
N LEU A 100 -8.66 -7.85 5.88
CA LEU A 100 -7.98 -8.34 7.10
C LEU A 100 -8.49 -7.65 8.36
N LEU A 101 -8.68 -6.32 8.31
CA LEU A 101 -9.18 -5.54 9.44
C LEU A 101 -10.61 -5.96 9.80
N THR A 102 -11.46 -6.14 8.79
CA THR A 102 -12.84 -6.61 8.96
C THR A 102 -12.87 -7.99 9.62
N GLN A 103 -12.02 -8.91 9.17
CA GLN A 103 -11.94 -10.26 9.74
C GLN A 103 -11.39 -10.28 11.16
N ARG A 104 -10.44 -9.40 11.50
CA ARG A 104 -9.79 -9.40 12.82
C ARG A 104 -10.49 -8.53 13.87
N LEU A 105 -11.24 -7.52 13.46
CA LEU A 105 -11.91 -6.60 14.38
C LEU A 105 -13.43 -6.64 14.24
N THR A 106 -13.94 -6.28 13.06
CA THR A 106 -15.38 -6.07 12.86
C THR A 106 -16.20 -7.34 13.08
N ILE A 107 -15.77 -8.48 12.52
CA ILE A 107 -16.49 -9.74 12.67
C ILE A 107 -16.50 -10.22 14.14
N PRO A 108 -15.37 -10.29 14.87
CA PRO A 108 -15.40 -10.64 16.29
C PRO A 108 -16.24 -9.69 17.16
N ILE A 109 -16.16 -8.38 16.90
CA ILE A 109 -16.95 -7.38 17.64
C ILE A 109 -18.45 -7.58 17.41
N ASP A 110 -18.87 -7.82 16.17
CA ASP A 110 -20.28 -8.06 15.85
C ASP A 110 -20.81 -9.34 16.50
N ARG A 111 -19.99 -10.41 16.54
CA ARG A 111 -20.35 -11.65 17.27
C ARG A 111 -20.55 -11.40 18.76
N LEU A 112 -19.66 -10.63 19.39
CA LEU A 112 -19.79 -10.21 20.78
C LEU A 112 -21.06 -9.39 21.01
N TYR A 113 -21.35 -8.44 20.13
CA TYR A 113 -22.55 -7.64 20.18
C TYR A 113 -23.83 -8.50 20.11
N GLN A 114 -23.92 -9.41 19.14
CA GLN A 114 -25.07 -10.30 18.99
C GLN A 114 -25.25 -11.22 20.21
N ALA A 115 -24.16 -11.79 20.72
CA ALA A 115 -24.20 -12.64 21.91
C ALA A 115 -24.62 -11.86 23.17
N ALA A 116 -24.10 -10.65 23.36
CA ALA A 116 -24.49 -9.79 24.47
C ALA A 116 -25.98 -9.41 24.39
N GLN A 117 -26.49 -9.11 23.18
CA GLN A 117 -27.91 -8.84 22.98
C GLN A 117 -28.78 -10.07 23.29
N ALA A 118 -28.34 -11.26 22.89
CA ALA A 118 -29.04 -12.51 23.21
C ALA A 118 -29.10 -12.75 24.73
N MET A 119 -27.97 -12.55 25.42
CA MET A 119 -27.89 -12.63 26.89
C MET A 119 -28.83 -11.63 27.57
N GLY A 120 -28.87 -10.38 27.09
CA GLY A 120 -29.80 -9.36 27.59
C GLY A 120 -31.30 -9.71 27.39
N LYS A 121 -31.61 -10.57 26.43
CA LYS A 121 -32.96 -11.11 26.18
C LYS A 121 -33.26 -12.39 26.97
N GLY A 122 -32.38 -12.80 27.89
CA GLY A 122 -32.53 -14.03 28.67
C GLY A 122 -32.16 -15.33 27.93
N HIS A 123 -31.54 -15.23 26.75
CA HIS A 123 -31.01 -16.39 26.04
C HIS A 123 -29.56 -16.62 26.45
N TRP A 124 -29.12 -17.86 26.55
CA TRP A 124 -27.74 -18.19 26.91
C TRP A 124 -26.99 -18.68 25.67
N PRO A 125 -26.33 -17.79 24.90
CA PRO A 125 -25.65 -18.17 23.68
C PRO A 125 -24.45 -19.08 23.98
N GLU A 126 -24.04 -19.85 22.98
CA GLU A 126 -22.81 -20.64 23.06
C GLU A 126 -21.56 -19.75 23.23
N PRO A 127 -20.48 -20.27 23.83
CA PRO A 127 -19.24 -19.53 23.98
C PRO A 127 -18.72 -19.04 22.63
N ILE A 128 -18.40 -17.75 22.56
CA ILE A 128 -17.86 -17.13 21.35
C ILE A 128 -16.43 -17.62 21.15
N LYS A 129 -16.07 -17.95 19.91
CA LYS A 129 -14.70 -18.29 19.56
C LYS A 129 -13.76 -17.12 19.85
N VAL A 130 -12.67 -17.41 20.59
CA VAL A 130 -11.64 -16.43 20.96
C VAL A 130 -10.73 -16.19 19.75
N ASP A 131 -10.95 -15.08 19.06
CA ASP A 131 -10.23 -14.67 17.85
C ASP A 131 -9.92 -13.16 17.88
N GLY A 132 -8.95 -12.72 17.08
CA GLY A 132 -8.59 -11.29 16.94
C GLY A 132 -7.32 -10.90 17.69
N PRO A 133 -7.05 -9.59 17.85
CA PRO A 133 -5.99 -9.07 18.70
C PRO A 133 -6.14 -9.52 20.15
N GLU A 134 -5.05 -9.44 20.92
CA GLU A 134 -4.99 -9.90 22.30
C GLU A 134 -6.07 -9.27 23.18
N GLU A 135 -6.34 -7.98 23.00
CA GLU A 135 -7.34 -7.23 23.77
C GLU A 135 -8.76 -7.76 23.52
N LEU A 136 -9.11 -8.05 22.26
CA LEU A 136 -10.40 -8.64 21.92
C LEU A 136 -10.49 -10.10 22.35
N ALA A 137 -9.39 -10.85 22.25
CA ALA A 137 -9.33 -12.23 22.69
C ALA A 137 -9.55 -12.35 24.21
N VAL A 138 -8.90 -11.48 25.00
CA VAL A 138 -9.11 -11.38 26.45
C VAL A 138 -10.55 -10.99 26.76
N LEU A 139 -11.08 -9.95 26.10
CA LEU A 139 -12.46 -9.52 26.31
C LEU A 139 -13.46 -10.65 26.02
N THR A 140 -13.25 -11.40 24.93
CA THR A 140 -14.10 -12.54 24.56
C THR A 140 -14.06 -13.64 25.62
N ARG A 141 -12.88 -13.91 26.18
CA ARG A 141 -12.71 -14.89 27.25
C ARG A 141 -13.46 -14.49 28.52
N GLU A 142 -13.34 -13.23 28.93
CA GLU A 142 -14.04 -12.71 30.11
C GLU A 142 -15.57 -12.67 29.89
N PHE A 143 -16.02 -12.30 28.68
CA PHE A 143 -17.44 -12.37 28.33
C PHE A 143 -17.98 -13.81 28.43
N ASN A 144 -17.27 -14.79 27.86
CA ASN A 144 -17.67 -16.20 27.93
C ASN A 144 -17.73 -16.70 29.38
N ARG A 145 -16.76 -16.30 30.22
CA ARG A 145 -16.75 -16.64 31.65
C ARG A 145 -17.96 -16.05 32.37
N MET A 146 -18.26 -14.78 32.14
CA MET A 146 -19.42 -14.10 32.71
C MET A 146 -20.73 -14.78 32.30
N ASN A 147 -20.89 -15.14 31.01
CA ASN A 147 -22.07 -15.83 30.49
C ASN A 147 -22.37 -17.13 31.28
N ILE A 148 -21.34 -17.93 31.55
CA ILE A 148 -21.46 -19.18 32.33
C ILE A 148 -21.82 -18.87 33.79
N GLN A 149 -21.10 -17.95 34.43
CA GLN A 149 -21.32 -17.61 35.84
C GLN A 149 -22.73 -17.08 36.10
N VAL A 150 -23.23 -16.18 35.25
CA VAL A 150 -24.58 -15.62 35.38
C VAL A 150 -25.64 -16.70 35.18
N LYS A 151 -25.46 -17.59 34.19
CA LYS A 151 -26.36 -18.72 33.97
C LYS A 151 -26.44 -19.65 35.18
N GLU A 152 -25.30 -19.99 35.77
CA GLU A 152 -25.23 -20.83 36.97
C GLU A 152 -25.88 -20.16 38.19
N LEU A 153 -25.62 -18.86 38.41
CA LEU A 153 -26.23 -18.10 39.49
C LEU A 153 -27.76 -18.11 39.41
N LEU A 154 -28.32 -17.94 38.21
CA LEU A 154 -29.77 -17.96 38.00
C LEU A 154 -30.35 -19.37 38.19
N SER A 155 -29.66 -20.41 37.71
CA SER A 155 -30.06 -21.80 37.92
C SER A 155 -30.09 -22.18 39.40
N ASN A 156 -29.07 -21.76 40.17
CA ASN A 156 -29.01 -22.02 41.60
C ASN A 156 -30.15 -21.33 42.34
N ARG A 157 -30.48 -20.08 41.98
CA ARG A 157 -31.60 -19.35 42.57
C ARG A 157 -32.93 -20.07 42.32
N THR A 158 -33.16 -20.60 41.12
CA THR A 158 -34.39 -21.36 40.82
C THR A 158 -34.47 -22.66 41.61
N THR A 159 -33.36 -23.40 41.76
CA THR A 159 -33.32 -24.65 42.53
C THR A 159 -33.56 -24.40 44.02
N LEU A 160 -32.95 -23.35 44.59
CA LEU A 160 -33.15 -22.99 45.99
C LEU A 160 -34.60 -22.61 46.28
N LEU A 161 -35.24 -21.82 45.40
CA LEU A 161 -36.65 -21.48 45.56
C LEU A 161 -37.57 -22.69 45.43
N ALA A 162 -37.24 -23.65 44.56
CA ALA A 162 -37.98 -24.91 44.44
C ALA A 162 -37.83 -25.78 45.71
N GLY A 163 -36.63 -25.84 46.30
CA GLY A 163 -36.36 -26.56 47.55
C GLY A 163 -37.14 -25.98 48.74
N ILE A 164 -37.13 -24.65 48.90
CA ILE A 164 -37.89 -23.97 49.97
C ILE A 164 -39.40 -24.23 49.81
N ALA A 165 -39.92 -24.20 48.58
CA ALA A 165 -41.33 -24.51 48.32
C ALA A 165 -41.68 -25.98 48.61
N HIS A 166 -40.73 -26.90 48.40
CA HIS A 166 -40.90 -28.31 48.74
C HIS A 166 -40.98 -28.50 50.26
N ASP A 167 -40.06 -27.89 51.00
CA ASP A 167 -39.96 -28.02 52.46
C ASP A 167 -41.10 -27.29 53.20
N LEU A 168 -41.69 -26.25 52.61
CA LEU A 168 -42.88 -25.58 53.15
C LEU A 168 -44.17 -26.40 52.98
N ARG A 169 -44.23 -27.33 52.02
CA ARG A 169 -45.45 -28.12 51.75
C ARG A 169 -45.59 -29.35 52.64
N THR A 170 -44.50 -29.84 53.23
CA THR A 170 -44.47 -31.11 53.97
C THR A 170 -44.90 -31.06 55.44
N PRO A 171 -44.85 -29.94 56.20
CA PRO A 171 -45.30 -29.95 57.60
C PRO A 171 -46.76 -29.49 57.82
N LEU A 172 -47.50 -29.02 56.80
CA LEU A 172 -48.87 -28.49 56.97
C LEU A 172 -49.98 -29.54 57.12
N THR A 173 -49.66 -30.83 57.08
CA THR A 173 -50.62 -31.95 57.26
C THR A 173 -50.39 -32.76 58.53
N GLN A 174 -49.54 -32.30 59.45
CA GLN A 174 -49.26 -32.98 60.73
C GLN A 174 -49.95 -32.37 61.95
N ILE A 175 -51.02 -31.58 61.76
CA ILE A 175 -51.87 -31.06 62.86
C ILE A 175 -53.32 -31.49 62.62
#